data_AF-A0A1F2VMH1-F1
#
_entry.id   AF-A0A1F2VMH1-F1
#
_cell.length_a   1.000
_cell.length_b   1.000
_cell.length_c   1.000
_cell.angle_alpha   90.00
_cell.angle_beta   90.00
_cell.angle_gamma   90.00
#
_symmetry.space_group_name_H-M   'P 1'
#
loop_
_entity.id
_entity.type
_entity.pdbx_description
1 polymer ?
#
loop_
_entity_poly.entity_id
_entity_poly.type
_entity_poly.pdbx_seq_one_letter_code
_entity_poly.pdbx_strand_id
1 'polypeptide(L)'
;MPKLPTGQRQVPNWPVLDLGDSPHVSFDDWRLEVTGLCDNPFTIGWREFLALPQAEDVSDFHCVTTWSRMDNQWQGVRFRTIAEAAVPGPDAAYVLCTGYDHMPGTRIPYTTNLPLARAVEDDVLLVHTWEGQPLPQDHGGPCRMITPKLYAWKGTKWIRKIEFLAANQPGFWEERGYSDTAEPWFEDRYS
;
A
#
# COMPACT_ATOMS: atom_id res chain seq x y z
N MET A 1 21.46 6.82 15.91
CA MET A 1 21.06 5.70 15.02
C MET A 1 21.24 6.17 13.57
N PRO A 2 21.56 5.27 12.63
CA PRO A 2 21.65 5.62 11.21
C PRO A 2 20.32 6.22 10.73
N LYS A 3 20.39 7.25 9.88
CA LYS A 3 19.20 7.91 9.30
C LYS A 3 18.63 7.17 8.10
N LEU A 4 19.38 6.23 7.53
CA LEU A 4 19.00 5.45 6.37
C LEU A 4 19.22 3.97 6.66
N PRO A 5 18.37 3.07 6.13
CA PRO A 5 18.64 1.65 6.15
C PRO A 5 19.94 1.31 5.41
N THR A 6 20.58 0.20 5.78
CA THR A 6 21.81 -0.27 5.14
C THR A 6 21.59 -0.47 3.63
N GLY A 7 22.58 -0.06 2.83
CA GLY A 7 22.51 -0.21 1.37
C GLY A 7 21.50 0.72 0.67
N GLN A 8 20.98 1.75 1.36
CA GLN A 8 20.12 2.77 0.77
C GLN A 8 20.86 4.08 0.48
N ARG A 9 20.54 4.71 -0.65
CA ARG A 9 20.91 6.10 -0.94
C ARG A 9 19.70 7.02 -0.83
N GLN A 10 19.85 8.17 -0.19
CA GLN A 10 18.80 9.17 -0.20
C GLN A 10 18.66 9.78 -1.61
N VAL A 11 17.43 9.97 -2.07
CA VAL A 11 17.12 10.68 -3.32
C VAL A 11 16.21 11.89 -3.04
N PRO A 12 16.40 13.00 -3.78
CA PRO A 12 15.56 14.19 -3.61
C PRO A 12 14.23 14.10 -4.39
N ASN A 13 14.21 13.34 -5.49
CA ASN A 13 13.02 13.08 -6.28
C ASN A 13 12.25 11.85 -5.74
N TRP A 14 11.07 11.60 -6.29
CA TRP A 14 10.34 10.35 -6.07
C TRP A 14 10.42 9.52 -7.36
N PRO A 15 11.35 8.56 -7.47
CA PRO A 15 11.42 7.70 -8.65
C PRO A 15 10.15 6.87 -8.85
N VAL A 16 9.74 6.72 -10.11
CA VAL A 16 8.61 5.89 -10.51
C VAL A 16 9.11 4.48 -10.83
N LEU A 17 8.51 3.50 -10.16
CA LEU A 17 8.64 2.07 -10.46
C LEU A 17 7.24 1.46 -10.42
N ASP A 18 6.85 0.77 -11.48
CA ASP A 18 5.56 0.08 -11.65
C ASP A 18 5.77 -1.17 -12.52
N LEU A 19 4.69 -1.91 -12.78
CA LEU A 19 4.72 -3.10 -13.63
C LEU A 19 4.89 -2.78 -15.13
N GLY A 20 4.95 -1.50 -15.52
CA GLY A 20 4.80 -1.05 -16.91
C GLY A 20 3.35 -0.78 -17.32
N ASP A 21 2.43 -0.76 -16.36
CA ASP A 21 1.02 -0.40 -16.53
C ASP A 21 0.66 0.73 -15.56
N SER A 22 0.18 1.85 -16.09
CA SER A 22 -0.15 3.07 -15.34
C SER A 22 -1.61 3.45 -15.60
N PRO A 23 -2.57 2.74 -15.00
CA PRO A 23 -3.99 2.94 -15.28
C PRO A 23 -4.41 4.38 -14.94
N HIS A 24 -5.27 4.94 -15.79
CA HIS A 24 -5.96 6.19 -15.48
C HIS A 24 -7.28 5.84 -14.77
N VAL A 25 -7.31 6.02 -13.46
CA VAL A 25 -8.51 5.76 -12.65
C VAL A 25 -9.15 7.10 -12.28
N SER A 26 -10.32 7.38 -12.85
CA SER A 26 -11.05 8.61 -12.53
C SER A 26 -11.64 8.54 -11.11
N PHE A 27 -11.93 9.70 -10.51
CA PHE A 27 -12.59 9.74 -9.20
C PHE A 27 -14.00 9.13 -9.23
N ASP A 28 -14.70 9.20 -10.38
CA ASP A 28 -16.05 8.65 -10.54
C ASP A 28 -16.04 7.12 -10.65
N ASP A 29 -14.94 6.54 -11.17
CA ASP A 29 -14.77 5.11 -11.36
C ASP A 29 -14.05 4.42 -10.20
N TRP A 30 -13.26 5.17 -9.41
CA TRP A 30 -12.50 4.60 -8.30
C TRP A 30 -13.43 4.00 -7.25
N ARG A 31 -13.17 2.75 -6.89
CA ARG A 31 -13.88 2.00 -5.85
C ARG A 31 -12.84 1.28 -4.99
N LEU A 32 -13.08 1.27 -3.69
CA LEU A 32 -12.38 0.41 -2.75
C LEU A 32 -13.35 -0.66 -2.24
N GLU A 33 -13.08 -1.90 -2.60
CA GLU A 33 -13.76 -3.09 -2.10
C GLU A 33 -13.03 -3.64 -0.87
N VAL A 34 -13.74 -3.89 0.21
CA VAL A 34 -13.22 -4.46 1.46
C VAL A 34 -14.03 -5.71 1.79
N THR A 35 -13.35 -6.85 1.83
CA THR A 35 -14.01 -8.17 1.83
C THR A 35 -13.17 -9.23 2.55
N GLY A 36 -13.57 -10.50 2.47
CA GLY A 36 -12.91 -11.63 3.11
C GLY A 36 -13.46 -11.92 4.50
N LEU A 37 -12.56 -12.26 5.43
CA LEU A 37 -12.88 -12.61 6.81
C LEU A 37 -13.17 -11.36 7.66
N CYS A 38 -14.30 -10.71 7.40
CA CYS A 38 -14.79 -9.58 8.17
C CYS A 38 -16.32 -9.61 8.28
N ASP A 39 -16.85 -9.02 9.36
CA ASP A 39 -18.28 -9.05 9.66
C ASP A 39 -19.07 -7.98 8.89
N ASN A 40 -18.39 -6.94 8.41
CA ASN A 40 -18.99 -5.83 7.66
C ASN A 40 -18.22 -5.56 6.35
N PRO A 41 -18.34 -6.42 5.32
CA PRO A 41 -17.76 -6.14 4.00
C PRO A 41 -18.47 -4.96 3.33
N PHE A 42 -17.72 -4.13 2.61
CA PHE A 42 -18.27 -2.95 1.94
C PHE A 42 -17.50 -2.57 0.68
N THR A 43 -18.15 -1.79 -0.17
CA THR A 43 -17.51 -1.11 -1.30
C THR A 43 -17.87 0.36 -1.24
N ILE A 44 -16.85 1.23 -1.26
CA ILE A 44 -17.04 2.69 -1.23
C ILE A 44 -16.42 3.36 -2.45
N GLY A 45 -17.04 4.46 -2.88
CA GLY A 45 -16.52 5.35 -3.91
C GLY A 45 -15.65 6.48 -3.34
N TRP A 46 -15.11 7.30 -4.24
CA TRP A 46 -14.17 8.37 -3.88
C TRP A 46 -14.71 9.35 -2.84
N ARG A 47 -15.96 9.81 -3.00
CA ARG A 47 -16.59 10.76 -2.08
C ARG A 47 -16.77 10.18 -0.67
N GLU A 48 -17.10 8.90 -0.58
CA GLU A 48 -17.26 8.20 0.71
C GLU A 48 -15.91 7.99 1.38
N PHE A 49 -14.88 7.63 0.61
CA PHE A 49 -13.52 7.51 1.11
C PHE A 49 -12.98 8.83 1.68
N LEU A 50 -13.23 9.97 1.00
CA LEU A 50 -12.87 11.28 1.52
C LEU A 50 -13.68 11.71 2.76
N ALA A 51 -14.86 11.12 2.98
CA ALA A 51 -15.68 11.38 4.16
C ALA A 51 -15.25 10.57 5.40
N LEU A 52 -14.38 9.57 5.24
CA LEU A 52 -13.79 8.84 6.36
C LEU A 52 -12.85 9.74 7.17
N PRO A 53 -12.57 9.42 8.45
CA PRO A 53 -11.55 10.09 9.24
C PRO A 53 -10.22 10.19 8.50
N GLN A 54 -9.81 11.42 8.19
CA GLN A 54 -8.54 11.70 7.53
C GLN A 54 -7.41 11.79 8.55
N ALA A 55 -6.21 11.43 8.12
CA ALA A 55 -4.98 11.52 8.88
C ALA A 55 -3.85 12.08 8.01
N GLU A 56 -2.91 12.73 8.68
CA GLU A 56 -1.64 13.16 8.12
C GLU A 56 -0.51 12.36 8.78
N ASP A 57 0.52 12.07 8.00
CA ASP A 57 1.72 11.38 8.46
C ASP A 57 2.96 11.94 7.76
N VAL A 58 4.08 11.98 8.47
CA VAL A 58 5.38 12.31 7.89
C VAL A 58 6.28 11.10 8.09
N SER A 59 6.64 10.44 6.98
CA SER A 59 7.40 9.21 7.06
C SER A 59 8.29 8.96 5.85
N ASP A 60 9.28 8.09 6.05
CA ASP A 60 10.23 7.72 5.02
C ASP A 60 9.65 6.70 4.05
N PHE A 61 10.19 6.68 2.84
CA PHE A 61 9.80 5.77 1.77
C PHE A 61 11.04 5.02 1.28
N HIS A 62 11.08 3.71 1.47
CA HIS A 62 12.25 2.89 1.17
C HIS A 62 11.97 1.96 -0.01
N CYS A 63 12.70 2.15 -1.12
CA CYS A 63 12.59 1.26 -2.26
C CYS A 63 13.60 0.11 -2.17
N VAL A 64 13.18 -1.07 -2.58
CA VAL A 64 14.02 -2.26 -2.72
C VAL A 64 15.16 -2.09 -3.72
N THR A 65 15.05 -1.14 -4.66
CA THR A 65 16.10 -0.83 -5.63
C THR A 65 17.09 0.22 -5.11
N THR A 66 17.47 0.10 -3.83
CA THR A 66 18.58 0.83 -3.17
C THR A 66 18.43 2.36 -3.05
N TRP A 67 17.20 2.90 -3.09
CA TRP A 67 16.96 4.30 -2.75
C TRP A 67 15.90 4.53 -1.67
N SER A 68 16.03 5.64 -0.95
CA SER A 68 15.06 6.13 0.04
C SER A 68 14.71 7.60 -0.23
N ARG A 69 13.44 7.97 -0.07
CA ARG A 69 13.01 9.37 0.04
C ARG A 69 12.58 9.63 1.48
N MET A 70 13.10 10.68 2.08
CA MET A 70 12.89 10.98 3.51
C MET A 70 11.78 11.99 3.71
N ASP A 71 11.17 11.97 4.90
CA ASP A 71 10.27 13.02 5.39
C ASP A 71 9.10 13.34 4.42
N ASN A 72 8.51 12.30 3.82
CA ASN A 72 7.40 12.48 2.87
C ASN A 72 6.14 12.86 3.65
N GLN A 73 5.47 13.94 3.26
CA GLN A 73 4.20 14.36 3.84
C GLN A 73 3.04 13.66 3.13
N TRP A 74 2.30 12.85 3.88
CA TRP A 74 1.17 12.07 3.40
C TRP A 74 -0.14 12.56 4.00
N GLN A 75 -1.21 12.47 3.22
CA GLN A 75 -2.57 12.62 3.72
C GLN A 75 -3.50 11.57 3.11
N GLY A 76 -4.37 11.01 3.96
CA GLY A 76 -5.32 9.98 3.57
C GLY A 76 -6.07 9.37 4.75
N VAL A 77 -6.42 8.10 4.63
CA VAL A 77 -7.15 7.35 5.65
C VAL A 77 -6.23 6.28 6.24
N ARG A 78 -6.13 6.19 7.57
CA ARG A 78 -5.37 5.11 8.21
C ARG A 78 -5.99 3.77 7.84
N PHE A 79 -5.17 2.76 7.56
CA PHE A 79 -5.67 1.40 7.32
C PHE A 79 -6.50 0.89 8.50
N ARG A 80 -6.10 1.24 9.74
CA ARG A 80 -6.89 0.98 10.96
C ARG A 80 -8.34 1.43 10.84
N THR A 81 -8.61 2.62 10.30
CA THR A 81 -9.97 3.14 10.10
C THR A 81 -10.79 2.25 9.16
N ILE A 82 -10.17 1.75 8.09
CA ILE A 82 -10.79 0.81 7.14
C ILE A 82 -11.07 -0.53 7.82
N ALA A 83 -10.11 -1.04 8.59
CA ALA A 83 -10.25 -2.28 9.34
C ALA A 83 -11.37 -2.18 10.39
N GLU A 84 -11.41 -1.10 11.18
CA GLU A 84 -12.47 -0.86 12.18
C GLU A 84 -13.86 -0.83 11.55
N ALA A 85 -14.00 -0.21 10.36
CA ALA A 85 -15.26 -0.22 9.62
C ALA A 85 -15.62 -1.63 9.12
N ALA A 86 -14.64 -2.44 8.73
CA ALA A 86 -14.84 -3.79 8.21
C ALA A 86 -15.13 -4.82 9.31
N VAL A 87 -14.60 -4.60 10.52
CA VAL A 87 -14.69 -5.52 11.66
C VAL A 87 -14.11 -6.91 11.31
N PRO A 88 -12.77 -7.08 11.23
CA PRO A 88 -12.16 -8.35 10.85
C PRO A 88 -12.51 -9.43 11.88
N GLY A 89 -12.85 -10.63 11.40
CA GLY A 89 -13.19 -11.76 12.25
C GLY A 89 -11.98 -12.27 13.04
N PRO A 90 -12.20 -13.14 14.06
CA PRO A 90 -11.13 -13.63 14.92
C PRO A 90 -10.05 -14.45 14.17
N ASP A 91 -10.42 -15.05 13.04
CA ASP A 91 -9.50 -15.82 12.20
C ASP A 91 -8.76 -14.96 11.16
N ALA A 92 -9.07 -13.67 11.02
CA ALA A 92 -8.37 -12.79 10.09
C ALA A 92 -6.96 -12.49 10.60
N ALA A 93 -5.95 -12.98 9.89
CA ALA A 93 -4.54 -12.82 10.25
C ALA A 93 -3.71 -12.09 9.20
N TYR A 94 -4.20 -11.98 7.97
CA TYR A 94 -3.50 -11.36 6.84
C TYR A 94 -4.45 -10.49 6.02
N VAL A 95 -3.86 -9.60 5.23
CA VAL A 95 -4.55 -8.80 4.22
C VAL A 95 -3.88 -8.97 2.88
N LEU A 96 -4.67 -9.08 1.82
CA LEU A 96 -4.22 -9.03 0.44
C LEU A 96 -4.77 -7.77 -0.22
N CYS A 97 -3.88 -6.89 -0.65
CA CYS A 97 -4.21 -5.64 -1.31
C CYS A 97 -4.01 -5.78 -2.81
N THR A 98 -5.02 -5.41 -3.60
CA THR A 98 -4.99 -5.49 -5.07
C THR A 98 -5.06 -4.10 -5.70
N GLY A 99 -4.22 -3.85 -6.70
CA GLY A 99 -4.20 -2.62 -7.50
C GLY A 99 -5.08 -2.70 -8.75
N TYR A 100 -5.33 -1.56 -9.39
CA TYR A 100 -5.95 -1.49 -10.72
C TYR A 100 -4.99 -1.88 -11.85
N ASP A 101 -3.67 -1.86 -11.60
CA ASP A 101 -2.63 -2.21 -12.57
C ASP A 101 -2.45 -3.72 -12.70
N HIS A 102 -1.97 -4.13 -13.87
CA HIS A 102 -1.71 -5.53 -14.20
C HIS A 102 -0.34 -5.70 -14.85
N MET A 103 0.21 -6.91 -14.79
CA MET A 103 1.39 -7.23 -15.59
C MET A 103 1.08 -7.06 -17.08
N PRO A 104 1.83 -6.21 -17.82
CA PRO A 104 1.58 -5.93 -19.23
C PRO A 104 1.48 -7.19 -20.09
N GLY A 105 0.50 -7.22 -20.98
CA GLY A 105 0.22 -8.37 -21.85
C GLY A 105 -0.46 -9.55 -21.13
N THR A 106 -0.84 -9.40 -19.86
CA THR A 106 -1.55 -10.42 -19.08
C THR A 106 -2.80 -9.83 -18.40
N ARG A 107 -3.50 -10.66 -17.61
CA ARG A 107 -4.55 -10.21 -16.70
C ARG A 107 -4.18 -10.41 -15.23
N ILE A 108 -2.88 -10.61 -14.94
CA ILE A 108 -2.40 -10.83 -13.58
C ILE A 108 -2.33 -9.45 -12.89
N PRO A 109 -3.16 -9.17 -11.88
CA PRO A 109 -3.15 -7.88 -11.21
C PRO A 109 -1.92 -7.75 -10.31
N TYR A 110 -1.55 -6.51 -10.00
CA TYR A 110 -0.68 -6.27 -8.86
C TYR A 110 -1.37 -6.66 -7.57
N THR A 111 -0.69 -7.46 -6.75
CA THR A 111 -1.11 -7.79 -5.39
C THR A 111 0.07 -7.70 -4.43
N THR A 112 -0.20 -7.40 -3.17
CA THR A 112 0.77 -7.53 -2.08
C THR A 112 0.07 -7.91 -0.79
N ASN A 113 0.80 -8.62 0.07
CA ASN A 113 0.32 -9.24 1.28
C ASN A 113 1.01 -8.66 2.52
N LEU A 114 0.24 -8.52 3.60
CA LEU A 114 0.76 -8.15 4.91
C LEU A 114 0.07 -8.95 6.01
N PRO A 115 0.77 -9.29 7.11
CA PRO A 115 0.09 -9.65 8.35
C PRO A 115 -0.85 -8.52 8.78
N LEU A 116 -2.06 -8.85 9.21
CA LEU A 116 -3.06 -7.88 9.65
C LEU A 116 -2.50 -6.98 10.77
N ALA A 117 -1.73 -7.56 11.70
CA ALA A 117 -1.07 -6.84 12.78
C ALA A 117 -0.13 -5.72 12.29
N ARG A 118 0.52 -5.91 11.13
CA ARG A 118 1.37 -4.89 10.49
C ARG A 118 0.54 -3.86 9.75
N ALA A 119 -0.52 -4.32 9.06
CA ALA A 119 -1.40 -3.44 8.30
C ALA A 119 -2.15 -2.43 9.18
N VAL A 120 -2.50 -2.79 10.43
CA VAL A 120 -3.19 -1.90 11.37
C VAL A 120 -2.24 -1.02 12.21
N GLU A 121 -0.95 -1.01 11.91
CA GLU A 121 -0.02 -0.07 12.56
C GLU A 121 -0.38 1.38 12.22
N ASP A 122 -0.06 2.28 13.14
CA ASP A 122 -0.57 3.64 13.06
C ASP A 122 -0.05 4.39 11.82
N ASP A 123 1.14 4.07 11.33
CA ASP A 123 1.78 4.68 10.16
C ASP A 123 1.36 4.09 8.79
N VAL A 124 0.43 3.13 8.76
CA VAL A 124 -0.07 2.56 7.50
C VAL A 124 -1.31 3.30 7.03
N LEU A 125 -1.24 3.91 5.84
CA LEU A 125 -2.29 4.75 5.28
C LEU A 125 -2.64 4.34 3.84
N LEU A 126 -3.90 4.55 3.48
CA LEU A 126 -4.36 4.72 2.10
C LEU A 126 -4.34 6.22 1.79
N VAL A 127 -3.37 6.67 1.00
CA VAL A 127 -3.08 8.09 0.76
C VAL A 127 -3.63 8.56 -0.58
N HIS A 128 -4.14 9.78 -0.59
CA HIS A 128 -4.61 10.49 -1.80
C HIS A 128 -3.84 11.77 -2.08
N THR A 129 -3.06 12.25 -1.11
CA THR A 129 -2.31 13.51 -1.18
C THR A 129 -0.88 13.30 -0.70
N TRP A 130 0.04 13.94 -1.40
CA TRP A 130 1.48 13.90 -1.15
C TRP A 130 2.06 15.31 -1.29
N GLU A 131 2.81 15.77 -0.29
CA GLU A 131 3.40 17.13 -0.25
C GLU A 131 2.38 18.25 -0.50
N GLY A 132 1.18 18.08 0.05
CA GLY A 132 0.07 19.05 -0.09
C GLY A 132 -0.55 19.11 -1.49
N GLN A 133 -0.20 18.18 -2.38
CA GLN A 133 -0.76 18.07 -3.73
C GLN A 133 -1.47 16.72 -3.93
N PRO A 134 -2.48 16.63 -4.82
CA PRO A 134 -3.06 15.36 -5.20
C PRO A 134 -1.99 14.37 -5.66
N LEU A 135 -2.14 13.09 -5.28
CA LEU A 135 -1.20 12.04 -5.63
C LEU A 135 -1.09 11.91 -7.16
N PRO A 136 0.12 12.05 -7.75
CA PRO A 136 0.28 11.91 -9.19
C PRO A 136 -0.09 10.51 -9.69
N GLN A 137 -0.60 10.41 -10.92
CA GLN A 137 -1.02 9.13 -11.52
C GLN A 137 0.09 8.08 -11.45
N ASP A 138 1.31 8.39 -11.90
CA ASP A 138 2.45 7.47 -11.92
C ASP A 138 2.88 7.00 -10.51
N HIS A 139 2.47 7.72 -9.47
CA HIS A 139 2.71 7.37 -8.07
C HIS A 139 1.55 6.60 -7.43
N GLY A 140 0.53 6.23 -8.20
CA GLY A 140 -0.64 5.47 -7.74
C GLY A 140 -1.89 6.31 -7.55
N GLY A 141 -1.95 7.54 -8.06
CA GLY A 141 -3.13 8.39 -8.01
C GLY A 141 -4.34 7.72 -8.71
N PRO A 142 -5.55 7.76 -8.11
CA PRO A 142 -5.94 8.69 -7.05
C PRO A 142 -5.65 8.19 -5.63
N CYS A 143 -5.40 6.89 -5.42
CA CYS A 143 -5.13 6.34 -4.09
C CYS A 143 -4.12 5.20 -4.12
N ARG A 144 -3.16 5.23 -3.19
CA ARG A 144 -2.22 4.13 -2.93
C ARG A 144 -2.18 3.79 -1.45
N MET A 145 -1.74 2.58 -1.13
CA MET A 145 -1.29 2.24 0.21
C MET A 145 0.19 2.63 0.40
N ILE A 146 0.53 3.09 1.60
CA ILE A 146 1.91 3.24 2.08
C ILE A 146 2.13 2.41 3.34
N THR A 147 3.33 1.88 3.49
CA THR A 147 3.76 1.01 4.59
C THR A 147 5.16 1.42 5.03
N PRO A 148 5.33 2.53 5.78
CA PRO A 148 6.61 3.24 5.89
C PRO A 148 7.76 2.40 6.47
N LYS A 149 7.46 1.47 7.37
CA LYS A 149 8.45 0.55 7.96
C LYS A 149 8.90 -0.57 7.02
N LEU A 150 8.25 -0.77 5.88
CA LEU A 150 8.52 -1.84 4.93
C LEU A 150 9.06 -1.28 3.61
N TYR A 151 9.69 -2.14 2.81
CA TYR A 151 10.02 -1.76 1.45
C TYR A 151 8.75 -1.50 0.61
N ALA A 152 8.88 -0.55 -0.30
CA ALA A 152 7.78 0.07 -1.03
C ALA A 152 6.90 -0.85 -1.89
N TRP A 153 7.34 -2.08 -2.21
CA TRP A 153 6.48 -3.02 -2.93
C TRP A 153 5.29 -3.49 -2.05
N LYS A 154 5.41 -3.42 -0.73
CA LYS A 154 4.27 -3.67 0.17
C LYS A 154 3.19 -2.59 0.12
N GLY A 155 3.46 -1.45 -0.54
CA GLY A 155 2.48 -0.38 -0.74
C GLY A 155 1.85 -0.41 -2.13
N THR A 156 0.65 -1.01 -2.25
CA THR A 156 -0.12 -1.10 -3.51
C THR A 156 -0.46 0.27 -4.09
N LYS A 157 -0.05 0.53 -5.34
CA LYS A 157 -0.54 1.67 -6.14
C LYS A 157 -1.95 1.41 -6.65
N TRP A 158 -2.70 2.48 -6.93
CA TRP A 158 -4.06 2.41 -7.48
C TRP A 158 -4.91 1.36 -6.76
N ILE A 159 -4.93 1.40 -5.44
CA ILE A 159 -5.57 0.35 -4.64
C ILE A 159 -7.07 0.30 -4.93
N ARG A 160 -7.59 -0.92 -5.13
CA ARG A 160 -9.01 -1.18 -5.42
C ARG A 160 -9.67 -2.21 -4.51
N LYS A 161 -8.89 -3.10 -3.90
CA LYS A 161 -9.42 -4.19 -3.06
C LYS A 161 -8.50 -4.47 -1.88
N ILE A 162 -9.10 -4.69 -0.72
CA ILE A 162 -8.48 -5.23 0.50
C ILE A 162 -9.27 -6.46 0.91
N GLU A 163 -8.60 -7.60 1.04
CA GLU A 163 -9.22 -8.86 1.45
C GLU A 163 -8.58 -9.37 2.74
N PHE A 164 -9.39 -9.60 3.78
CA PHE A 164 -8.95 -10.20 5.03
C PHE A 164 -8.90 -11.73 4.89
N LEU A 165 -7.76 -12.33 5.25
CA LEU A 165 -7.44 -13.75 5.04
C LEU A 165 -6.97 -14.43 6.32
N ALA A 166 -7.20 -15.74 6.43
CA ALA A 166 -6.77 -16.53 7.60
C ALA A 166 -5.29 -16.93 7.55
N ALA A 167 -4.75 -17.05 6.33
CA ALA A 167 -3.38 -17.45 6.10
C ALA A 167 -2.72 -16.51 5.10
N ASN A 168 -1.40 -16.49 5.12
CA ASN A 168 -0.63 -15.72 4.16
C ASN A 168 -0.91 -16.21 2.74
N GLN A 169 -1.12 -15.27 1.82
CA GLN A 169 -1.16 -15.52 0.39
C GLN A 169 -0.10 -14.62 -0.26
N PRO A 170 0.96 -15.19 -0.86
CA PRO A 170 1.99 -14.39 -1.52
C PRO A 170 1.40 -13.45 -2.57
N GLY A 171 1.86 -12.20 -2.56
CA GLY A 171 1.54 -11.22 -3.59
C GLY A 171 2.41 -11.37 -4.84
N PHE A 172 2.32 -10.37 -5.71
CA PHE A 172 2.96 -10.38 -7.02
C PHE A 172 4.49 -10.55 -6.93
N TRP A 173 5.16 -9.79 -6.08
CA TRP A 173 6.62 -9.84 -5.97
C TRP A 173 7.09 -10.99 -5.10
N GLU A 174 6.30 -11.36 -4.10
CA GLU A 174 6.57 -12.47 -3.17
C GLU A 174 6.55 -13.81 -3.90
N GLU A 175 5.61 -14.02 -4.83
CA GLU A 175 5.63 -15.16 -5.77
C GLU A 175 6.88 -15.19 -6.67
N ARG A 176 7.62 -14.08 -6.76
CA ARG A 176 8.78 -13.88 -7.64
C ARG A 176 10.08 -13.75 -6.85
N GLY A 177 10.10 -14.24 -5.61
CA GLY A 177 11.31 -14.35 -4.78
C GLY A 177 11.63 -13.11 -3.95
N TYR A 178 10.71 -12.15 -3.83
CA TYR A 178 10.84 -11.05 -2.89
C TYR A 178 10.41 -11.49 -1.50
N SER A 179 10.98 -10.87 -0.47
CA SER A 179 10.70 -11.22 0.91
C SER A 179 9.25 -10.96 1.33
N ASP A 180 8.70 -11.84 2.15
CA ASP A 180 7.39 -11.63 2.77
C ASP A 180 7.41 -10.51 3.83
N THR A 181 8.51 -10.38 4.59
CA THR A 181 8.64 -9.43 5.70
C THR A 181 9.08 -8.05 5.23
N ALA A 182 9.89 -7.97 4.16
CA ALA A 182 10.22 -6.74 3.45
C ALA A 182 10.87 -5.64 4.32
N GLU A 183 11.67 -6.00 5.32
CA GLU A 183 12.18 -5.03 6.31
C GLU A 183 13.47 -4.30 5.84
N PRO A 184 13.43 -2.98 5.60
CA PRO A 184 14.57 -2.26 5.03
C PRO A 184 15.82 -2.25 5.90
N TRP A 185 15.63 -2.19 7.22
CA TRP A 185 16.73 -2.11 8.19
C TRP A 185 17.50 -3.42 8.34
N PHE A 186 16.93 -4.53 7.91
CA PHE A 186 17.55 -5.86 7.89
C PHE A 186 18.00 -6.29 6.50
N GLU A 187 17.92 -5.40 5.50
CA GLU A 187 18.20 -5.70 4.09
C GLU A 187 17.40 -6.90 3.55
N ASP A 188 16.21 -7.09 4.09
CA ASP A 188 15.35 -8.23 3.83
C ASP A 188 14.58 -8.05 2.51
N ARG A 189 15.29 -8.28 1.41
CA ARG A 189 14.82 -8.00 0.05
C ARG A 189 14.23 -9.22 -0.65
N TYR A 190 14.81 -10.40 -0.41
CA TYR A 190 14.55 -11.61 -1.19
C TYR A 190 14.39 -12.84 -0.27
N SER A 191 13.67 -13.86 -0.75
CA SER A 191 13.45 -15.16 -0.10
C SER A 191 14.15 -16.31 -0.79
#